data_AF-A0AAN9U6K1-F1
#
_entry.id   AF-A0AAN9U6K1-F1
#
_cell.length_a   1.000
_cell.length_b   1.000
_cell.length_c   1.000
_cell.angle_alpha   90.00
_cell.angle_beta   90.00
_cell.angle_gamma   90.00
#
_symmetry.space_group_name_H-M   'P 1'
#
loop_
_entity.id
_entity.type
_entity.pdbx_description
1 polymer ?
#
loop_
_entity_poly.entity_id
_entity_poly.type
_entity_poly.pdbx_seq_one_letter_code
_entity_poly.pdbx_strand_id
1 'polypeptide(L)'
;MARRQHLTLTVVLAFFVFITFTWFMSASSSAASDSFSAASDPYDSTQSLNKEGSGSSLTTGSADFGLGDSILSGGAIAPRLGNETAKRELGRATWKFLHTMMARFPEQPTPDEQLTLKTFITLFSRLYPCGECAGHFQKLIAKYPPQVSSRNAAAGWACFVHNQVNERLKKPIFDCNNIGDFYDCGCADDPGKAPEGANKGEGELKEREPEPVGLKLEREADGSGSAADTQAVADIVQYQLGMYHMMNGKLPTTQTAAAMFQELCYANKDKLSAGLIIAGWDERNGGQVYSIPLGGSLHKQPYSIGGSGSTYIYGYCDTHWKEGMEEQEAVNFVKEALKEAIRWDGSSGGVIRMVVLTAKGADRHLYLPDSGYQVRHQ
;
A
#
# COMPACT_ATOMS: atom_id res chain seq x y z
N MET A 1 76.61 3.08 -20.09
CA MET A 1 75.55 4.09 -20.36
C MET A 1 74.23 3.49 -20.87
N ALA A 2 74.20 2.31 -21.51
CA ALA A 2 72.97 1.72 -22.08
C ALA A 2 71.87 1.34 -21.06
N ARG A 3 72.21 0.93 -19.83
CA ARG A 3 71.23 0.43 -18.85
C ARG A 3 70.28 1.50 -18.27
N ARG A 4 70.68 2.78 -18.30
CA ARG A 4 69.84 3.90 -17.84
C ARG A 4 68.82 4.33 -18.90
N GLN A 5 69.13 4.18 -20.18
CA GLN A 5 68.22 4.54 -21.28
C GLN A 5 67.06 3.55 -21.42
N HIS A 6 67.28 2.27 -21.13
CA HIS A 6 66.19 1.28 -21.11
C HIS A 6 65.21 1.53 -19.96
N LEU A 7 65.69 1.91 -18.77
CA LEU A 7 64.82 2.15 -17.61
C LEU A 7 63.91 3.36 -17.83
N THR A 8 64.43 4.45 -18.40
CA THR A 8 63.63 5.63 -18.74
C THR A 8 62.62 5.34 -19.85
N LEU A 9 62.98 4.53 -20.86
CA LEU A 9 62.05 4.14 -21.92
C LEU A 9 60.89 3.27 -21.38
N THR A 10 61.18 2.33 -20.46
CA THR A 10 60.15 1.47 -19.86
C THR A 10 59.20 2.26 -18.96
N VAL A 11 59.69 3.24 -18.21
CA VAL A 11 58.84 4.09 -17.35
C VAL A 11 57.94 5.00 -18.18
N VAL A 12 58.47 5.57 -19.28
CA VAL A 12 57.67 6.41 -20.19
C VAL A 12 56.59 5.58 -20.91
N LEU A 13 56.93 4.37 -21.37
CA LEU A 13 55.94 3.45 -21.98
C LEU A 13 54.86 3.04 -20.97
N ALA A 14 55.22 2.73 -19.73
CA ALA A 14 54.25 2.39 -18.69
C ALA A 14 53.31 3.57 -18.37
N PHE A 15 53.82 4.80 -18.36
CA PHE A 15 53.02 5.99 -18.12
C PHE A 15 52.04 6.27 -19.27
N PHE A 16 52.47 6.10 -20.52
CA PHE A 16 51.58 6.24 -21.68
C PHE A 16 50.50 5.15 -21.71
N VAL A 17 50.83 3.89 -21.39
CA VAL A 17 49.85 2.81 -21.28
C VAL A 17 48.85 3.07 -20.16
N PHE A 18 49.31 3.62 -19.03
CA PHE A 18 48.41 3.96 -17.92
C PHE A 18 47.41 5.06 -18.31
N ILE A 19 47.88 6.11 -18.98
CA ILE A 19 47.03 7.23 -19.46
C ILE A 19 46.05 6.76 -20.54
N THR A 20 46.48 5.93 -21.49
CA THR A 20 45.56 5.40 -22.52
C THR A 20 44.52 4.46 -21.92
N PHE A 21 44.89 3.66 -20.91
CA PHE A 21 43.96 2.80 -20.19
C PHE A 21 42.95 3.61 -19.35
N THR A 22 43.37 4.70 -18.69
CA THR A 22 42.45 5.59 -17.97
C THR A 22 41.51 6.34 -18.93
N TRP A 23 42.01 6.77 -20.09
CA TRP A 23 41.17 7.43 -21.09
C TRP A 23 40.16 6.46 -21.73
N PHE A 24 40.54 5.20 -21.94
CA PHE A 24 39.63 4.16 -22.45
C PHE A 24 38.53 3.78 -21.43
N MET A 25 38.86 3.72 -20.14
CA MET A 25 37.87 3.49 -19.07
C MET A 25 36.94 4.70 -18.87
N SER A 26 37.44 5.93 -18.99
CA SER A 26 36.60 7.14 -18.95
C SER A 26 35.75 7.31 -20.22
N ALA A 27 36.25 6.95 -21.40
CA ALA A 27 35.49 7.01 -22.66
C ALA A 27 34.42 5.92 -22.77
N SER A 28 34.54 4.83 -22.01
CA SER A 28 33.52 3.76 -21.91
C SER A 28 32.36 4.11 -20.97
N SER A 29 32.42 5.27 -20.29
CA SER A 29 31.36 5.73 -19.37
C SER A 29 30.31 6.62 -20.05
N SER A 30 30.45 6.89 -21.36
CA SER A 30 29.60 7.85 -22.10
C SER A 30 28.58 7.19 -23.03
N ALA A 31 28.33 5.88 -22.89
CA ALA A 31 27.44 5.14 -23.79
C ALA A 31 26.59 4.11 -23.04
N ALA A 32 25.78 4.56 -22.07
CA ALA A 32 24.63 3.82 -21.55
C ALA A 32 23.70 4.74 -20.73
N SER A 33 23.30 5.88 -21.29
CA SER A 33 22.20 6.67 -20.75
C SER A 33 21.53 7.42 -21.89
N ASP A 34 20.76 6.71 -22.71
CA ASP A 34 19.70 7.30 -23.54
C ASP A 34 18.85 6.18 -24.13
N SER A 35 17.77 5.83 -23.42
CA SER A 35 16.51 5.30 -23.97
C SER A 35 15.51 4.98 -22.85
N PHE A 36 15.07 5.99 -22.10
CA PHE A 36 13.72 6.06 -21.53
C PHE A 36 13.42 7.48 -21.05
N SER A 37 13.34 8.44 -21.97
CA SER A 37 12.69 9.72 -21.67
C SER A 37 11.17 9.52 -21.70
N ALA A 38 10.64 9.01 -20.60
CA ALA A 38 9.21 9.09 -20.32
C ALA A 38 8.94 10.37 -19.54
N ALA A 39 8.43 11.37 -20.25
CA ALA A 39 7.50 12.40 -19.79
C ALA A 39 7.65 12.85 -18.32
N SER A 40 8.67 13.66 -18.06
CA SER A 40 8.63 14.62 -16.97
C SER A 40 7.95 15.90 -17.46
N ASP A 41 6.64 16.00 -17.30
CA ASP A 41 5.99 17.30 -17.18
C ASP A 41 4.81 17.18 -16.19
N PRO A 42 4.76 18.02 -15.15
CA PRO A 42 3.63 18.08 -14.24
C PRO A 42 2.42 18.65 -14.98
N TYR A 43 1.26 18.04 -14.78
CA TYR A 43 -0.03 18.53 -15.28
C TYR A 43 -0.36 19.89 -14.64
N ASP A 44 0.13 20.97 -15.24
CA ASP A 44 -0.26 22.36 -14.94
C ASP A 44 -1.52 22.69 -15.77
N SER A 45 -2.68 22.55 -15.14
CA SER A 45 -3.98 22.82 -15.79
C SER A 45 -4.30 24.32 -15.97
N THR A 46 -3.34 25.22 -15.73
CA THR A 46 -3.64 26.68 -15.69
C THR A 46 -3.03 27.50 -16.83
N GLN A 47 -2.21 26.91 -17.70
CA GLN A 47 -1.56 27.66 -18.79
C GLN A 47 -2.29 27.68 -20.14
N SER A 48 -3.41 26.97 -20.30
CA SER A 48 -4.20 27.00 -21.55
C SER A 48 -5.28 28.09 -21.59
N LEU A 49 -5.33 29.02 -20.62
CA LEU A 49 -6.40 30.02 -20.50
C LEU A 49 -6.04 31.45 -20.92
N ASN A 50 -4.87 31.72 -21.48
CA ASN A 50 -4.49 33.08 -21.89
C ASN A 50 -3.90 33.13 -23.30
N LYS A 51 -4.76 33.00 -24.32
CA LYS A 51 -4.55 33.71 -25.59
C LYS A 51 -5.89 33.95 -26.30
N GLU A 52 -6.21 35.23 -26.43
CA GLU A 52 -7.47 35.79 -26.91
C GLU A 52 -7.76 35.50 -28.38
N GLY A 53 -9.06 35.39 -28.72
CA GLY A 53 -9.52 35.39 -30.10
C GLY A 53 -10.98 34.98 -30.33
N SER A 54 -11.93 35.83 -29.92
CA SER A 54 -13.30 35.97 -30.46
C SER A 54 -14.29 34.79 -30.35
N GLY A 55 -15.19 34.89 -29.35
CA GLY A 55 -16.61 34.55 -29.46
C GLY A 55 -17.02 33.09 -29.73
N SER A 56 -17.31 32.34 -28.67
CA SER A 56 -18.52 31.48 -28.55
C SER A 56 -18.44 30.72 -27.22
N SER A 57 -19.58 30.60 -26.53
CA SER A 57 -19.75 29.77 -25.33
C SER A 57 -19.36 28.32 -25.64
N LEU A 58 -18.26 27.83 -25.05
CA LEU A 58 -17.89 26.42 -25.13
C LEU A 58 -18.78 25.60 -24.19
N THR A 59 -19.75 24.92 -24.79
CA THR A 59 -20.32 23.70 -24.25
C THR A 59 -19.25 22.61 -24.28
N THR A 60 -19.06 21.91 -23.16
CA THR A 60 -18.23 20.71 -23.08
C THR A 60 -18.75 19.68 -24.09
N GLY A 61 -17.88 19.27 -25.01
CA GLY A 61 -18.23 18.37 -26.11
C GLY A 61 -18.87 17.08 -25.60
N SER A 62 -20.10 16.80 -26.02
CA SER A 62 -20.73 15.51 -25.84
C SER A 62 -19.96 14.48 -26.66
N ALA A 63 -19.20 13.61 -26.00
CA ALA A 63 -18.85 12.34 -26.60
C ALA A 63 -20.16 11.57 -26.84
N ASP A 64 -20.61 11.49 -28.08
CA ASP A 64 -21.75 10.65 -28.44
C ASP A 64 -21.30 9.19 -28.42
N PHE A 65 -21.58 8.50 -27.32
CA PHE A 65 -21.25 7.09 -27.12
C PHE A 65 -22.20 6.14 -27.86
N GLY A 66 -23.22 6.65 -28.58
CA GLY A 66 -24.20 5.81 -29.27
C GLY A 66 -24.93 4.86 -28.32
N LEU A 67 -25.27 5.33 -27.12
CA LEU A 67 -25.90 4.53 -26.06
C LEU A 67 -27.33 4.12 -26.48
N GLY A 68 -27.49 2.86 -26.88
CA GLY A 68 -28.81 2.24 -27.04
C GLY A 68 -29.27 1.56 -25.75
N ASP A 69 -30.58 1.47 -25.54
CA ASP A 69 -31.22 0.79 -24.39
C ASP A 69 -30.76 -0.67 -24.19
N SER A 70 -30.18 -1.28 -25.22
CA SER A 70 -29.59 -2.62 -25.18
C SER A 70 -28.38 -2.74 -24.23
N ILE A 71 -27.72 -1.63 -23.88
CA ILE A 71 -26.56 -1.66 -22.98
C ILE A 71 -26.93 -2.15 -21.58
N LEU A 72 -28.18 -1.95 -21.15
CA LEU A 72 -28.65 -2.31 -19.81
C LEU A 72 -29.23 -3.74 -19.71
N SER A 73 -29.51 -4.44 -20.83
CA SER A 73 -30.34 -5.65 -20.83
C SER A 73 -29.63 -6.99 -21.15
N GLY A 74 -28.42 -6.97 -21.67
CA GLY A 74 -27.57 -8.15 -21.88
C GLY A 74 -26.91 -8.75 -20.63
N GLY A 75 -26.49 -10.01 -20.76
CA GLY A 75 -25.92 -10.85 -19.69
C GLY A 75 -24.44 -10.60 -19.38
N ALA A 76 -23.84 -11.56 -18.67
CA ALA A 76 -22.42 -11.55 -18.34
C ALA A 76 -21.54 -11.55 -19.60
N ILE A 77 -20.56 -10.63 -19.65
CA ILE A 77 -19.64 -10.48 -20.78
C ILE A 77 -18.38 -11.33 -20.59
N ALA A 78 -17.88 -11.42 -19.35
CA ALA A 78 -16.67 -12.16 -19.05
C ALA A 78 -16.88 -13.69 -19.16
N PRO A 79 -15.85 -14.46 -19.57
CA PRO A 79 -15.89 -15.92 -19.52
C PRO A 79 -15.85 -16.45 -18.07
N ARG A 80 -15.99 -17.77 -17.93
CA ARG A 80 -15.89 -18.44 -16.63
C ARG A 80 -14.47 -18.29 -16.03
N LEU A 81 -14.40 -17.94 -14.76
CA LEU A 81 -13.13 -17.84 -14.01
C LEU A 81 -12.90 -19.13 -13.21
N GLY A 82 -12.01 -20.00 -13.70
CA GLY A 82 -11.74 -21.31 -13.10
C GLY A 82 -10.73 -21.32 -11.95
N ASN A 83 -9.93 -20.27 -11.78
CA ASN A 83 -8.95 -20.17 -10.70
C ASN A 83 -9.64 -19.67 -9.41
N GLU A 84 -9.80 -20.55 -8.43
CA GLU A 84 -10.50 -20.25 -7.17
C GLU A 84 -9.77 -19.23 -6.28
N THR A 85 -8.44 -19.20 -6.29
CA THR A 85 -7.67 -18.18 -5.55
C THR A 85 -7.90 -16.80 -6.15
N ALA A 86 -7.74 -16.68 -7.46
CA ALA A 86 -7.98 -15.42 -8.17
C ALA A 86 -9.43 -14.94 -8.01
N LYS A 87 -10.40 -15.86 -8.05
CA LYS A 87 -11.82 -15.58 -7.82
C LYS A 87 -12.09 -15.07 -6.40
N ARG A 88 -11.43 -15.65 -5.39
CA ARG A 88 -11.53 -15.21 -3.99
C ARG A 88 -10.95 -13.82 -3.80
N GLU A 89 -9.76 -13.55 -4.35
CA GLU A 89 -9.10 -12.25 -4.26
C GLU A 89 -9.90 -11.16 -4.98
N LEU A 90 -10.35 -11.45 -6.21
CA LEU A 90 -11.23 -10.58 -6.98
C LEU A 90 -12.50 -10.25 -6.18
N GLY A 91 -13.14 -11.25 -5.58
CA GLY A 91 -14.32 -11.04 -4.74
C GLY A 91 -14.05 -10.12 -3.55
N ARG A 92 -12.94 -10.33 -2.81
CA ARG A 92 -12.55 -9.50 -1.67
C ARG A 92 -12.31 -8.04 -2.06
N ALA A 93 -11.55 -7.82 -3.13
CA ALA A 93 -11.26 -6.48 -3.64
C ALA A 93 -12.53 -5.75 -4.10
N THR A 94 -13.39 -6.47 -4.82
CA THR A 94 -14.64 -5.94 -5.35
C THR A 94 -15.61 -5.54 -4.25
N TRP A 95 -15.83 -6.39 -3.26
CA TRP A 95 -16.73 -6.06 -2.16
C TRP A 95 -16.22 -4.87 -1.35
N LYS A 96 -14.89 -4.77 -1.15
CA LYS A 96 -14.29 -3.57 -0.55
C LYS A 96 -14.63 -2.32 -1.36
N PHE A 97 -14.40 -2.35 -2.67
CA PHE A 97 -14.74 -1.23 -3.56
C PHE A 97 -16.22 -0.84 -3.49
N LEU A 98 -17.14 -1.81 -3.61
CA LEU A 98 -18.58 -1.55 -3.57
C LEU A 98 -19.01 -0.96 -2.22
N HIS A 99 -18.57 -1.53 -1.10
CA HIS A 99 -18.92 -1.01 0.22
C HIS A 99 -18.39 0.40 0.46
N THR A 100 -17.14 0.67 0.08
CA THR A 100 -16.58 2.03 0.15
C THR A 100 -17.34 3.02 -0.72
N MET A 101 -17.68 2.64 -1.95
CA MET A 101 -18.46 3.48 -2.87
C MET A 101 -19.84 3.82 -2.29
N MET A 102 -20.54 2.84 -1.71
CA MET A 102 -21.86 3.08 -1.11
C MET A 102 -21.78 3.92 0.16
N ALA A 103 -20.74 3.73 0.98
CA ALA A 103 -20.49 4.55 2.17
C ALA A 103 -20.19 6.01 1.82
N ARG A 104 -19.62 6.27 0.64
CA ARG A 104 -19.35 7.61 0.10
C ARG A 104 -20.52 8.24 -0.65
N PHE A 105 -21.57 7.49 -0.94
CA PHE A 105 -22.74 8.00 -1.68
C PHE A 105 -23.42 9.16 -0.90
N PRO A 106 -24.08 10.12 -1.57
CA PRO A 106 -24.76 11.22 -0.88
C PRO A 106 -25.92 10.73 0.01
N GLU A 107 -26.10 11.36 1.17
CA GLU A 107 -27.29 11.09 2.01
C GLU A 107 -28.58 11.59 1.33
N GLN A 108 -28.49 12.69 0.57
CA GLN A 108 -29.59 13.25 -0.21
C GLN A 108 -29.19 13.33 -1.70
N PRO A 109 -29.24 12.20 -2.44
CA PRO A 109 -28.80 12.13 -3.82
C PRO A 109 -29.83 12.72 -4.78
N THR A 110 -29.36 13.47 -5.77
CA THR A 110 -30.14 13.96 -6.90
C THR A 110 -30.67 12.82 -7.78
N PRO A 111 -31.73 13.03 -8.58
CA PRO A 111 -32.23 12.00 -9.50
C PRO A 111 -31.18 11.45 -10.46
N ASP A 112 -30.23 12.30 -10.88
CA ASP A 112 -29.11 11.94 -11.74
C ASP A 112 -28.12 11.00 -11.02
N GLU A 113 -27.73 11.31 -9.79
CA GLU A 113 -26.85 10.45 -8.98
C GLU A 113 -27.49 9.09 -8.67
N GLN A 114 -28.80 9.09 -8.39
CA GLN A 114 -29.58 7.86 -8.21
C GLN A 114 -29.57 6.99 -9.46
N LEU A 115 -29.81 7.59 -10.63
CA LEU A 115 -29.78 6.90 -11.91
C LEU A 115 -28.37 6.40 -12.24
N THR A 116 -27.35 7.21 -11.95
CA THR A 116 -25.95 6.87 -12.14
C THR A 116 -25.57 5.63 -11.33
N LEU A 117 -25.95 5.57 -10.04
CA LEU A 117 -25.65 4.40 -9.20
C LEU A 117 -26.39 3.14 -9.68
N LYS A 118 -27.68 3.25 -10.05
CA LYS A 118 -28.45 2.14 -10.63
C LYS A 118 -27.81 1.62 -11.92
N THR A 119 -27.40 2.53 -12.79
CA THR A 119 -26.76 2.24 -14.06
C THR A 119 -25.39 1.59 -13.84
N PHE A 120 -24.60 2.15 -12.93
CA PHE A 120 -23.30 1.61 -12.54
C PHE A 120 -23.43 0.16 -12.08
N ILE A 121 -24.34 -0.16 -11.14
CA ILE A 121 -24.53 -1.52 -10.64
C ILE A 121 -24.95 -2.48 -11.75
N THR A 122 -25.81 -2.02 -12.66
CA THR A 122 -26.26 -2.80 -13.82
C THR A 122 -25.09 -3.12 -14.74
N LEU A 123 -24.30 -2.12 -15.13
CA LEU A 123 -23.14 -2.28 -16.00
C LEU A 123 -22.03 -3.10 -15.33
N PHE A 124 -21.77 -2.83 -14.05
CA PHE A 124 -20.84 -3.58 -13.21
C PHE A 124 -21.18 -5.07 -13.22
N SER A 125 -22.47 -5.44 -13.07
CA SER A 125 -22.89 -6.84 -13.10
C SER A 125 -22.54 -7.56 -14.40
N ARG A 126 -22.48 -6.84 -15.52
CA ARG A 126 -22.16 -7.40 -16.84
C ARG A 126 -20.67 -7.52 -17.07
N LEU A 127 -19.92 -6.51 -16.63
CA LEU A 127 -18.48 -6.38 -16.82
C LEU A 127 -17.67 -7.13 -15.75
N TYR A 128 -18.33 -7.67 -14.73
CA TYR A 128 -17.64 -8.37 -13.65
C TYR A 128 -16.77 -9.52 -14.18
N PRO A 129 -15.45 -9.57 -13.87
CA PRO A 129 -14.49 -10.46 -14.53
C PRO A 129 -14.53 -11.91 -14.00
N CYS A 130 -15.73 -12.42 -13.80
CA CYS A 130 -16.07 -13.82 -13.52
C CYS A 130 -17.48 -14.06 -14.07
N GLY A 131 -17.61 -14.71 -15.23
CA GLY A 131 -18.89 -14.86 -15.93
C GLY A 131 -19.98 -15.56 -15.13
N GLU A 132 -19.63 -16.63 -14.40
CA GLU A 132 -20.56 -17.32 -13.50
C GLU A 132 -20.96 -16.46 -12.29
N CYS A 133 -20.04 -15.66 -11.76
CA CYS A 133 -20.31 -14.73 -10.66
C CYS A 133 -21.23 -13.60 -11.13
N ALA A 134 -20.93 -13.01 -12.30
CA ALA A 134 -21.71 -11.99 -12.98
C ALA A 134 -23.16 -12.46 -13.21
N GLY A 135 -23.34 -13.64 -13.82
CA GLY A 135 -24.67 -14.21 -14.06
C GLY A 135 -25.46 -14.47 -12.78
N HIS A 136 -24.79 -14.89 -11.70
CA HIS A 136 -25.46 -15.00 -10.40
C HIS A 136 -25.81 -13.65 -9.78
N PHE A 137 -24.93 -12.66 -9.89
CA PHE A 137 -25.17 -11.32 -9.37
C PHE A 137 -26.31 -10.62 -10.12
N GLN A 138 -26.41 -10.80 -11.43
CA GLN A 138 -27.54 -10.34 -12.25
C GLN A 138 -28.89 -10.87 -11.75
N LYS A 139 -28.97 -12.16 -11.42
CA LYS A 139 -30.18 -12.75 -10.82
C LYS A 139 -30.49 -12.15 -9.45
N LEU A 140 -29.47 -11.84 -8.64
CA LEU A 140 -29.63 -11.22 -7.34
C LEU A 140 -30.17 -9.80 -7.45
N ILE A 141 -29.58 -8.95 -8.30
CA ILE A 141 -30.04 -7.55 -8.45
C ILE A 141 -31.39 -7.46 -9.15
N ALA A 142 -31.78 -8.45 -9.96
CA ALA A 142 -33.14 -8.54 -10.51
C ALA A 142 -34.18 -8.85 -9.42
N LYS A 143 -33.82 -9.69 -8.43
CA LYS A 143 -34.69 -10.00 -7.28
C LYS A 143 -34.69 -8.88 -6.23
N TYR A 144 -33.54 -8.26 -6.03
CA TYR A 144 -33.30 -7.24 -5.00
C TYR A 144 -32.65 -6.01 -5.64
N PRO A 145 -33.44 -5.12 -6.27
CA PRO A 145 -32.92 -3.98 -6.99
C PRO A 145 -32.16 -3.00 -6.07
N PRO A 146 -31.12 -2.31 -6.58
CA PRO A 146 -30.32 -1.38 -5.81
C PRO A 146 -31.16 -0.26 -5.21
N GLN A 147 -31.03 -0.11 -3.89
CA GLN A 147 -31.61 1.02 -3.16
C GLN A 147 -30.66 2.20 -3.24
N VAL A 148 -31.13 3.31 -3.79
CA VAL A 148 -30.29 4.49 -4.08
C VAL A 148 -30.87 5.77 -3.49
N SER A 149 -31.88 5.68 -2.62
CA SER A 149 -32.57 6.85 -2.07
C SER A 149 -31.71 7.66 -1.10
N SER A 150 -30.69 7.05 -0.50
CA SER A 150 -29.71 7.69 0.38
C SER A 150 -28.46 6.81 0.52
N ARG A 151 -27.40 7.35 1.11
CA ARG A 151 -26.20 6.59 1.53
C ARG A 151 -26.56 5.39 2.38
N ASN A 152 -27.37 5.57 3.42
CA ASN A 152 -27.78 4.49 4.33
C ASN A 152 -28.54 3.38 3.57
N ALA A 153 -29.43 3.76 2.66
CA ALA A 153 -30.16 2.80 1.84
C ALA A 153 -29.22 2.02 0.91
N ALA A 154 -28.26 2.70 0.27
CA ALA A 154 -27.29 2.10 -0.64
C ALA A 154 -26.31 1.15 0.08
N ALA A 155 -25.77 1.58 1.22
CA ALA A 155 -24.87 0.78 2.05
C ALA A 155 -25.59 -0.45 2.65
N GLY A 156 -26.80 -0.26 3.20
CA GLY A 156 -27.62 -1.34 3.71
C GLY A 156 -27.98 -2.37 2.64
N TRP A 157 -28.34 -1.91 1.44
CA TRP A 157 -28.59 -2.80 0.30
C TRP A 157 -27.34 -3.59 -0.10
N ALA A 158 -26.18 -2.95 -0.18
CA ALA A 158 -24.93 -3.63 -0.52
C ALA A 158 -24.57 -4.71 0.50
N CYS A 159 -24.77 -4.45 1.79
CA CYS A 159 -24.57 -5.44 2.85
C CYS A 159 -25.53 -6.62 2.71
N PHE A 160 -26.82 -6.33 2.50
CA PHE A 160 -27.83 -7.35 2.29
C PHE A 160 -27.45 -8.27 1.11
N VAL A 161 -27.12 -7.71 -0.05
CA VAL A 161 -26.75 -8.51 -1.23
C VAL A 161 -25.44 -9.26 -1.01
N HIS A 162 -24.46 -8.69 -0.30
CA HIS A 162 -23.24 -9.40 0.08
C HIS A 162 -23.55 -10.62 0.95
N ASN A 163 -24.50 -10.50 1.89
CA ASN A 163 -24.96 -11.61 2.71
C ASN A 163 -25.69 -12.69 1.90
N GLN A 164 -26.48 -12.33 0.89
CA GLN A 164 -27.08 -13.31 -0.03
C GLN A 164 -25.99 -14.11 -0.78
N VAL A 165 -24.87 -13.47 -1.13
CA VAL A 165 -23.72 -14.16 -1.71
C VAL A 165 -23.01 -15.02 -0.67
N ASN A 166 -22.85 -14.55 0.58
CA ASN A 166 -22.25 -15.33 1.66
C ASN A 166 -23.05 -16.59 1.98
N GLU A 167 -24.38 -16.48 2.09
CA GLU A 167 -25.28 -17.62 2.30
C GLU A 167 -25.09 -18.68 1.22
N ARG A 168 -25.10 -18.27 -0.06
CA ARG A 168 -24.84 -19.17 -1.20
C ARG A 168 -23.47 -19.85 -1.11
N LEU A 169 -22.45 -19.10 -0.68
CA LEU A 169 -21.08 -19.60 -0.52
C LEU A 169 -20.85 -20.31 0.82
N LYS A 170 -21.89 -20.47 1.66
CA LYS A 170 -21.82 -21.04 3.01
C LYS A 170 -20.80 -20.33 3.92
N LYS A 171 -20.70 -19.01 3.77
CA LYS A 171 -19.87 -18.14 4.61
C LYS A 171 -20.70 -17.54 5.75
N PRO A 172 -20.06 -17.11 6.85
CA PRO A 172 -20.74 -16.40 7.92
C PRO A 172 -21.51 -15.18 7.39
N ILE A 173 -22.69 -14.95 7.95
CA ILE A 173 -23.51 -13.77 7.67
C ILE A 173 -22.97 -12.60 8.51
N PHE A 174 -22.85 -11.43 7.88
CA PHE A 174 -22.42 -10.21 8.54
C PHE A 174 -23.64 -9.44 9.08
N ASP A 175 -23.54 -8.89 10.29
CA ASP A 175 -24.59 -8.02 10.82
C ASP A 175 -24.54 -6.64 10.16
N CYS A 176 -25.53 -6.33 9.32
CA CYS A 176 -25.59 -5.07 8.59
C CYS A 176 -25.80 -3.83 9.47
N ASN A 177 -26.08 -3.99 10.77
CA ASN A 177 -26.11 -2.85 11.70
C ASN A 177 -24.70 -2.30 11.99
N ASN A 178 -23.65 -3.11 11.79
CA ASN A 178 -22.27 -2.77 12.11
C ASN A 178 -21.47 -2.29 10.88
N ILE A 179 -22.13 -1.81 9.81
CA ILE A 179 -21.46 -1.37 8.57
C ILE A 179 -20.53 -0.18 8.83
N GLY A 180 -20.95 0.77 9.68
CA GLY A 180 -20.19 1.97 10.00
C GLY A 180 -18.87 1.69 10.73
N ASP A 181 -18.81 0.62 11.52
CA ASP A 181 -17.61 0.23 12.27
C ASP A 181 -16.56 -0.47 11.40
N PHE A 182 -16.97 -1.06 10.28
CA PHE A 182 -16.11 -1.89 9.44
C PHE A 182 -15.64 -1.18 8.16
N TYR A 183 -16.47 -0.30 7.61
CA TYR A 183 -16.15 0.49 6.43
C TYR A 183 -16.14 1.98 6.78
N ASP A 184 -14.99 2.44 7.26
CA ASP A 184 -14.72 3.88 7.40
C ASP A 184 -14.97 4.56 6.04
N CYS A 185 -15.86 5.54 6.03
CA CYS A 185 -16.18 6.29 4.83
C CYS A 185 -15.02 7.18 4.38
N GLY A 186 -13.94 7.34 5.18
CA GLY A 186 -12.79 8.19 4.84
C GLY A 186 -13.20 9.64 4.58
N CYS A 187 -14.33 10.06 5.14
CA CYS A 187 -14.87 11.39 4.97
C CYS A 187 -13.96 12.37 5.74
N ALA A 188 -13.47 13.42 5.09
CA ALA A 188 -12.88 14.54 5.81
C ALA A 188 -13.96 15.20 6.66
N ASP A 189 -13.65 15.52 7.92
CA ASP A 189 -14.57 16.28 8.77
C ASP A 189 -14.79 17.67 8.19
N ASP A 190 -16.05 18.05 7.96
CA ASP A 190 -16.39 19.45 7.69
C ASP A 190 -16.05 20.27 8.93
N PRO A 191 -15.30 21.38 8.81
CA PRO A 191 -15.01 22.24 9.96
C PRO A 191 -16.31 22.87 10.47
N GLY A 192 -16.90 22.29 11.52
CA GLY A 192 -18.01 22.89 12.26
C GLY A 192 -19.18 22.01 12.67
N LYS A 193 -19.17 20.69 12.45
CA LYS A 193 -20.19 19.79 13.05
C LYS A 193 -19.58 18.87 14.10
N ALA A 194 -20.11 18.94 15.32
CA ALA A 194 -19.74 18.05 16.41
C ALA A 194 -20.13 16.60 16.09
N PRO A 195 -19.34 15.60 16.54
CA PRO A 195 -19.67 14.20 16.33
C PRO A 195 -20.80 13.78 17.27
N GLU A 196 -21.91 13.30 16.70
CA GLU A 196 -22.98 12.65 17.47
C GLU A 196 -22.67 11.17 17.68
N GLY A 197 -22.34 10.82 18.93
CA GLY A 197 -22.76 9.59 19.60
C GLY A 197 -22.20 8.25 19.10
N ALA A 198 -20.96 7.91 19.45
CA ALA A 198 -20.48 6.52 19.45
C ALA A 198 -20.48 5.97 20.90
N ASN A 199 -21.49 5.15 21.22
CA ASN A 199 -21.57 4.42 22.48
C ASN A 199 -20.77 3.11 22.31
N LYS A 200 -19.70 2.95 23.09
CA LYS A 200 -18.81 1.78 23.04
C LYS A 200 -19.50 0.56 23.64
N GLY A 201 -19.74 -0.45 22.80
CA GLY A 201 -20.10 -1.81 23.23
C GLY A 201 -19.01 -2.80 22.78
N GLU A 202 -18.41 -3.47 23.76
CA GLU A 202 -17.35 -4.47 23.57
C GLU A 202 -17.90 -5.72 22.86
N GLY A 203 -17.29 -6.11 21.75
CA GLY A 203 -17.59 -7.34 21.02
C GLY A 203 -16.31 -8.15 20.79
N GLU A 204 -16.27 -9.36 21.34
CA GLU A 204 -15.22 -10.37 21.18
C GLU A 204 -14.96 -10.73 19.71
N LEU A 205 -13.69 -10.64 19.28
CA LEU A 205 -13.22 -11.06 17.95
C LEU A 205 -12.60 -12.46 18.02
N LYS A 206 -13.04 -13.37 17.15
CA LYS A 206 -12.49 -14.72 16.99
C LYS A 206 -11.25 -14.73 16.09
N GLU A 207 -10.27 -15.55 16.47
CA GLU A 207 -8.97 -15.80 15.82
C GLU A 207 -9.08 -16.15 14.33
N ARG A 208 -8.11 -15.69 13.55
CA ARG A 208 -7.98 -15.90 12.10
C ARG A 208 -6.76 -16.78 11.81
N GLU A 209 -6.94 -17.81 10.97
CA GLU A 209 -5.89 -18.78 10.64
C GLU A 209 -4.63 -18.16 9.98
N PRO A 210 -3.43 -18.75 10.19
CA PRO A 210 -2.16 -18.20 9.71
C PRO A 210 -2.02 -18.32 8.18
N GLU A 211 -1.76 -17.19 7.52
CA GLU A 211 -1.50 -17.12 6.07
C GLU A 211 0.01 -17.21 5.76
N PRO A 212 0.40 -17.78 4.59
CA PRO A 212 1.80 -18.03 4.26
C PRO A 212 2.61 -16.74 4.07
N VAL A 213 3.91 -16.89 4.31
CA VAL A 213 4.96 -15.87 4.34
C VAL A 213 5.15 -15.24 2.96
N GLY A 214 4.23 -14.38 2.53
CA GLY A 214 4.54 -13.33 1.58
C GLY A 214 5.29 -12.25 2.36
N LEU A 215 6.33 -11.67 1.76
CA LEU A 215 6.88 -10.40 2.22
C LEU A 215 5.76 -9.36 2.11
N LYS A 216 4.82 -9.38 3.05
CA LYS A 216 3.98 -8.23 3.30
C LYS A 216 4.98 -7.23 3.83
N LEU A 217 5.33 -6.29 2.97
CA LEU A 217 5.35 -4.92 3.42
C LEU A 217 3.96 -4.65 3.97
N GLU A 218 3.82 -5.02 5.23
CA GLU A 218 2.64 -4.70 5.99
C GLU A 218 2.59 -3.19 6.01
N ARG A 219 1.36 -2.66 6.07
CA ARG A 219 1.00 -1.24 6.15
C ARG A 219 1.75 -0.41 7.22
N GLU A 220 2.67 -1.03 7.93
CA GLU A 220 3.56 -0.52 8.94
C GLU A 220 5.01 -0.68 8.42
N ALA A 221 5.32 -0.08 7.26
CA ALA A 221 6.62 0.58 7.23
C ALA A 221 6.57 1.54 8.41
N ASP A 222 7.44 1.36 9.41
CA ASP A 222 7.48 2.23 10.58
C ASP A 222 7.93 3.61 10.09
N GLY A 223 6.94 4.37 9.65
CA GLY A 223 7.05 5.51 8.78
C GLY A 223 7.07 6.75 9.63
N SER A 224 8.26 7.28 9.84
CA SER A 224 8.44 8.59 10.44
C SER A 224 8.33 9.67 9.36
N GLY A 225 7.68 10.79 9.68
CA GLY A 225 7.45 11.89 8.74
C GLY A 225 5.98 12.01 8.31
N SER A 226 5.74 12.36 7.05
CA SER A 226 4.40 12.53 6.50
C SER A 226 3.69 11.17 6.40
N ALA A 227 2.54 11.04 7.06
CA ALA A 227 1.71 9.83 6.97
C ALA A 227 1.23 9.57 5.53
N ALA A 228 0.96 10.63 4.76
CA ALA A 228 0.56 10.51 3.36
C ALA A 228 1.70 9.97 2.50
N ASP A 229 2.93 10.47 2.72
CA ASP A 229 4.09 10.09 1.91
C ASP A 229 4.48 8.64 2.19
N THR A 230 4.57 8.27 3.47
CA THR A 230 4.94 6.92 3.91
C THR A 230 3.92 5.88 3.42
N GLN A 231 2.62 6.18 3.47
CA GLN A 231 1.57 5.30 2.93
C GLN A 231 1.65 5.18 1.41
N ALA A 232 1.79 6.29 0.68
CA ALA A 232 1.86 6.27 -0.78
C ALA A 232 3.09 5.50 -1.27
N VAL A 233 4.26 5.71 -0.66
CA VAL A 233 5.48 4.98 -0.99
C VAL A 233 5.30 3.48 -0.70
N ALA A 234 4.72 3.12 0.44
CA ALA A 234 4.46 1.72 0.79
C ALA A 234 3.52 1.03 -0.22
N ASP A 235 2.43 1.69 -0.62
CA ASP A 235 1.46 1.15 -1.58
C ASP A 235 2.09 0.95 -2.97
N ILE A 236 2.89 1.91 -3.44
CA ILE A 236 3.59 1.84 -4.73
C ILE A 236 4.58 0.67 -4.75
N VAL A 237 5.42 0.55 -3.72
CA VAL A 237 6.42 -0.52 -3.66
C VAL A 237 5.75 -1.88 -3.45
N GLN A 238 4.66 -1.95 -2.67
CA GLN A 238 3.89 -3.19 -2.53
C GLN A 238 3.34 -3.67 -3.88
N TYR A 239 2.84 -2.74 -4.71
CA TYR A 239 2.42 -3.06 -6.07
C TYR A 239 3.59 -3.58 -6.93
N GLN A 240 4.73 -2.89 -6.91
CA GLN A 240 5.93 -3.30 -7.66
C GLN A 240 6.45 -4.67 -7.22
N LEU A 241 6.45 -4.97 -5.93
CA LEU A 241 6.84 -6.26 -5.38
C LEU A 241 5.86 -7.37 -5.78
N GLY A 242 4.56 -7.07 -5.82
CA GLY A 242 3.54 -7.99 -6.34
C GLY A 242 3.79 -8.32 -7.82
N MET A 243 4.08 -7.31 -8.64
CA MET A 243 4.46 -7.51 -10.05
C MET A 243 5.74 -8.33 -10.19
N TYR A 244 6.78 -8.02 -9.40
CA TYR A 244 8.03 -8.77 -9.36
C TYR A 244 7.78 -10.26 -9.03
N HIS A 245 6.94 -10.53 -8.04
CA HIS A 245 6.58 -11.88 -7.65
C HIS A 245 5.91 -12.65 -8.79
N MET A 246 4.93 -12.03 -9.47
CA MET A 246 4.23 -12.66 -10.59
C MET A 246 5.14 -12.94 -11.78
N MET A 247 6.07 -12.03 -12.09
CA MET A 247 6.99 -12.18 -13.22
C MET A 247 8.06 -13.25 -12.98
N ASN A 248 8.57 -13.33 -11.75
CA ASN A 248 9.71 -14.20 -11.43
C ASN A 248 9.30 -15.52 -10.76
N GLY A 249 8.03 -15.70 -10.40
CA GLY A 249 7.51 -16.89 -9.74
C GLY A 249 8.11 -17.16 -8.36
N LYS A 250 8.78 -16.16 -7.77
CA LYS A 250 9.47 -16.24 -6.47
C LYS A 250 9.20 -14.99 -5.67
N LEU A 251 9.17 -15.11 -4.35
CA LEU A 251 9.00 -13.94 -3.48
C LEU A 251 10.25 -13.05 -3.56
N PRO A 252 10.09 -11.72 -3.53
CA PRO A 252 11.21 -10.80 -3.47
C PRO A 252 11.95 -10.96 -2.15
N THR A 253 13.28 -10.72 -2.17
CA THR A 253 14.07 -10.67 -0.93
C THR A 253 13.85 -9.35 -0.21
N THR A 254 14.19 -9.31 1.09
CA THR A 254 14.12 -8.08 1.88
C THR A 254 15.00 -6.98 1.28
N GLN A 255 16.18 -7.36 0.78
CA GLN A 255 17.08 -6.45 0.06
C GLN A 255 16.45 -5.86 -1.21
N THR A 256 15.73 -6.66 -2.00
CA THR A 256 15.04 -6.16 -3.20
C THR A 256 13.96 -5.15 -2.84
N ALA A 257 13.17 -5.45 -1.80
CA ALA A 257 12.19 -4.50 -1.29
C ALA A 257 12.86 -3.20 -0.84
N ALA A 258 13.92 -3.28 -0.02
CA ALA A 258 14.62 -2.10 0.49
C ALA A 258 15.24 -1.24 -0.64
N ALA A 259 15.74 -1.86 -1.71
CA ALA A 259 16.25 -1.15 -2.88
C ALA A 259 15.14 -0.40 -3.63
N MET A 260 13.95 -0.99 -3.79
CA MET A 260 12.80 -0.31 -4.41
C MET A 260 12.32 0.89 -3.58
N PHE A 261 12.27 0.75 -2.25
CA PHE A 261 11.99 1.89 -1.36
C PHE A 261 13.03 3.00 -1.50
N GLN A 262 14.31 2.63 -1.49
CA GLN A 262 15.39 3.58 -1.62
C GLN A 262 15.30 4.35 -2.94
N GLU A 263 15.07 3.67 -4.06
CA GLU A 263 14.94 4.31 -5.37
C GLU A 263 13.81 5.35 -5.38
N LEU A 264 12.63 4.97 -4.87
CA LEU A 264 11.47 5.86 -4.83
C LEU A 264 11.69 7.07 -3.91
N CYS A 265 12.25 6.84 -2.71
CA CYS A 265 12.55 7.90 -1.75
C CYS A 265 13.66 8.83 -2.25
N TYR A 266 14.75 8.28 -2.79
CA TYR A 266 15.90 9.06 -3.25
C TYR A 266 15.54 9.93 -4.47
N ALA A 267 14.79 9.38 -5.43
CA ALA A 267 14.35 10.11 -6.61
C ALA A 267 13.40 11.28 -6.27
N ASN A 268 12.74 11.24 -5.12
CA ASN A 268 11.76 12.24 -4.70
C ASN A 268 12.12 12.88 -3.34
N LYS A 269 13.39 12.86 -2.93
CA LYS A 269 13.85 13.32 -1.60
C LYS A 269 13.48 14.78 -1.28
N ASP A 270 13.31 15.61 -2.30
CA ASP A 270 12.95 17.02 -2.14
C ASP A 270 11.43 17.23 -2.00
N LYS A 271 10.63 16.17 -2.21
CA LYS A 271 9.15 16.19 -2.20
C LYS A 271 8.54 15.23 -1.17
N LEU A 272 9.28 14.19 -0.80
CA LEU A 272 8.84 13.19 0.18
C LEU A 272 9.54 13.42 1.51
N SER A 273 8.75 13.38 2.57
CA SER A 273 9.22 13.32 3.95
C SER A 273 8.88 11.95 4.54
N ALA A 274 9.67 10.94 4.17
CA ALA A 274 9.50 9.56 4.62
C ALA A 274 10.81 8.99 5.18
N GLY A 275 10.84 8.71 6.47
CA GLY A 275 11.87 7.92 7.14
C GLY A 275 11.34 6.53 7.41
N LEU A 276 11.93 5.51 6.79
CA LEU A 276 11.39 4.15 6.73
C LEU A 276 12.37 3.13 7.31
N ILE A 277 11.82 2.14 8.02
CA ILE A 277 12.55 0.94 8.41
C ILE A 277 11.96 -0.25 7.64
N ILE A 278 12.80 -0.96 6.91
CA ILE A 278 12.44 -2.15 6.13
C ILE A 278 13.05 -3.36 6.82
N ALA A 279 12.19 -4.24 7.35
CA ALA A 279 12.59 -5.49 7.98
C ALA A 279 11.92 -6.67 7.30
N GLY A 280 12.60 -7.81 7.27
CA GLY A 280 12.09 -9.01 6.63
C GLY A 280 12.96 -10.22 6.87
N TRP A 281 12.39 -11.39 6.63
CA TRP A 281 13.11 -12.66 6.59
C TRP A 281 13.01 -13.23 5.18
N ASP A 282 14.13 -13.67 4.61
CA ASP A 282 14.16 -14.41 3.35
C ASP A 282 15.05 -15.65 3.44
N GLU A 283 14.74 -16.67 2.62
CA GLU A 283 15.45 -17.95 2.63
C GLU A 283 16.96 -17.80 2.32
N ARG A 284 17.33 -16.78 1.55
CA ARG A 284 18.71 -16.61 1.07
C ARG A 284 19.61 -15.98 2.12
N ASN A 285 19.10 -14.98 2.85
CA ASN A 285 19.92 -14.14 3.72
C ASN A 285 19.44 -14.12 5.18
N GLY A 286 18.36 -14.82 5.52
CA GLY A 286 17.76 -14.80 6.84
C GLY A 286 17.09 -13.46 7.17
N GLY A 287 17.07 -13.11 8.46
CA GLY A 287 16.53 -11.85 8.95
C GLY A 287 17.41 -10.66 8.58
N GLN A 288 16.82 -9.60 8.03
CA GLN A 288 17.51 -8.38 7.64
C GLN A 288 16.73 -7.14 8.05
N VAL A 289 17.45 -6.09 8.44
CA VAL A 289 16.89 -4.77 8.77
C VAL A 289 17.65 -3.70 7.98
N TYR A 290 16.90 -2.81 7.36
CA TYR A 290 17.39 -1.67 6.58
C TYR A 290 16.72 -0.39 7.05
N SER A 291 17.47 0.71 7.08
CA SER A 291 17.00 2.05 7.40
C SER A 291 17.15 2.95 6.19
N ILE A 292 16.09 3.70 5.89
CA ILE A 292 16.05 4.70 4.83
C ILE A 292 15.67 6.03 5.48
N PRO A 293 16.63 6.90 5.82
CA PRO A 293 16.33 8.22 6.37
C PRO A 293 15.71 9.13 5.29
N LEU A 294 15.27 10.32 5.70
CA LEU A 294 14.66 11.33 4.82
C LEU A 294 15.49 11.67 3.58
N GLY A 295 16.81 11.50 3.63
CA GLY A 295 17.71 11.71 2.48
C GLY A 295 17.64 10.62 1.41
N GLY A 296 16.90 9.52 1.63
CA GLY A 296 16.74 8.42 0.70
C GLY A 296 17.95 7.49 0.56
N SER A 297 18.95 7.58 1.44
CA SER A 297 20.06 6.61 1.48
C SER A 297 19.59 5.26 2.05
N LEU A 298 20.34 4.18 1.78
CA LEU A 298 20.01 2.85 2.29
C LEU A 298 21.10 2.34 3.23
N HIS A 299 20.72 2.00 4.47
CA HIS A 299 21.65 1.52 5.50
C HIS A 299 21.20 0.18 6.08
N LYS A 300 22.01 -0.87 5.88
CA LYS A 300 21.78 -2.16 6.57
C LYS A 300 22.31 -2.07 8.00
N GLN A 301 21.49 -2.46 8.98
CA GLN A 301 21.85 -2.37 10.40
C GLN A 301 21.43 -3.64 11.15
N PRO A 302 22.07 -3.97 12.29
CA PRO A 302 21.64 -5.07 13.13
C PRO A 302 20.29 -4.80 13.82
N TYR A 303 20.02 -3.53 14.14
CA TYR A 303 18.72 -3.01 14.58
C TYR A 303 18.59 -1.56 14.09
N SER A 304 17.37 -1.05 13.99
CA SER A 304 17.13 0.35 13.62
C SER A 304 16.00 0.93 14.47
N ILE A 305 16.11 2.22 14.78
CA ILE A 305 15.09 3.00 15.50
C ILE A 305 14.86 4.31 14.74
N GLY A 306 13.60 4.75 14.69
CA GLY A 306 13.17 5.93 13.94
C GLY A 306 12.04 6.69 14.63
N GLY A 307 11.59 7.80 14.03
CA GLY A 307 10.53 8.63 14.59
C GLY A 307 10.99 9.57 15.72
N SER A 308 10.09 10.44 16.19
CA SER A 308 10.37 11.40 17.27
C SER A 308 10.81 10.70 18.57
N GLY A 309 10.18 9.57 18.89
CA GLY A 309 10.43 8.79 20.09
C GLY A 309 11.82 8.14 20.15
N SER A 310 12.47 7.91 19.02
CA SER A 310 13.81 7.30 18.95
C SER A 310 14.86 8.08 19.76
N THR A 311 14.73 9.41 19.80
CA THR A 311 15.68 10.29 20.50
C THR A 311 15.76 10.01 22.01
N TYR A 312 14.69 9.51 22.61
CA TYR A 312 14.63 9.20 24.05
C TYR A 312 15.18 7.83 24.41
N ILE A 313 15.36 6.94 23.42
CA ILE A 313 15.66 5.52 23.67
C ILE A 313 17.01 5.05 23.14
N TYR A 314 17.81 5.93 22.51
CA TYR A 314 19.18 5.58 22.09
C TYR A 314 20.01 4.93 23.21
N GLY A 315 20.06 5.56 24.38
CA GLY A 315 20.84 5.03 25.51
C GLY A 315 20.30 3.70 26.06
N TYR A 316 18.97 3.50 25.98
CA TYR A 316 18.35 2.23 26.36
C TYR A 316 18.75 1.13 25.38
N CYS A 317 18.59 1.38 24.07
CA CYS A 317 18.90 0.46 23.00
C CYS A 317 20.39 0.06 23.03
N ASP A 318 21.30 1.01 23.17
CA ASP A 318 22.75 0.74 23.22
C ASP A 318 23.15 -0.14 24.42
N THR A 319 22.46 -0.01 25.56
CA THR A 319 22.78 -0.76 26.78
C THR A 319 22.19 -2.18 26.75
N HIS A 320 21.01 -2.35 26.16
CA HIS A 320 20.23 -3.59 26.27
C HIS A 320 20.28 -4.45 25.01
N TRP A 321 20.66 -3.89 23.86
CA TRP A 321 20.82 -4.66 22.62
C TRP A 321 22.02 -5.61 22.71
N LYS A 322 21.86 -6.80 22.13
CA LYS A 322 22.84 -7.88 22.08
C LYS A 322 22.66 -8.64 20.78
N GLU A 323 23.76 -9.07 20.20
CA GLU A 323 23.72 -9.97 19.06
C GLU A 323 23.29 -11.38 19.48
N GLY A 324 22.46 -12.02 18.67
CA GLY A 324 22.01 -13.40 18.92
C GLY A 324 20.99 -13.56 20.05
N MET A 325 20.19 -12.52 20.34
CA MET A 325 19.04 -12.65 21.25
C MET A 325 18.10 -13.78 20.82
N GLU A 326 17.59 -14.52 21.81
CA GLU A 326 16.45 -15.41 21.57
C GLU A 326 15.19 -14.59 21.27
N GLU A 327 14.22 -15.19 20.58
CA GLU A 327 12.98 -14.52 20.16
C GLU A 327 12.29 -13.78 21.31
N GLN A 328 12.16 -14.42 22.47
CA GLN A 328 11.51 -13.84 23.64
C GLN A 328 12.34 -12.70 24.27
N GLU A 329 13.67 -12.76 24.21
CA GLU A 329 14.56 -11.69 24.66
C GLU A 329 14.42 -10.47 23.73
N ALA A 330 14.40 -10.69 22.41
CA ALA A 330 14.20 -9.64 21.42
C ALA A 330 12.83 -8.97 21.55
N VAL A 331 11.76 -9.75 21.73
CA VAL A 331 10.40 -9.25 21.96
C VAL A 331 10.36 -8.37 23.22
N ASN A 332 11.00 -8.81 24.32
CA ASN A 332 11.05 -8.02 25.55
C ASN A 332 11.89 -6.75 25.39
N PHE A 333 13.03 -6.82 24.69
CA PHE A 333 13.86 -5.66 24.38
C PHE A 333 13.07 -4.58 23.61
N VAL A 334 12.38 -4.95 22.52
CA VAL A 334 11.59 -4.00 21.72
C VAL A 334 10.43 -3.43 22.54
N LYS A 335 9.74 -4.27 23.32
CA LYS A 335 8.61 -3.85 24.17
C LYS A 335 9.06 -2.82 25.22
N GLU A 336 10.16 -3.07 25.92
CA GLU A 336 10.66 -2.14 26.94
C GLU A 336 11.22 -0.86 26.31
N ALA A 337 11.89 -0.94 25.16
CA ALA A 337 12.33 0.24 24.41
C ALA A 337 11.14 1.13 24.03
N LEU A 338 10.06 0.55 23.49
CA LEU A 338 8.86 1.30 23.13
C LEU A 338 8.12 1.86 24.34
N LYS A 339 8.13 1.17 25.49
CA LYS A 339 7.58 1.69 26.74
C LYS A 339 8.30 2.96 27.19
N GLU A 340 9.63 3.00 27.10
CA GLU A 340 10.40 4.22 27.41
C GLU A 340 10.10 5.34 26.40
N ALA A 341 10.01 5.03 25.09
CA ALA A 341 9.65 6.03 24.09
C ALA A 341 8.25 6.64 24.35
N ILE A 342 7.24 5.80 24.59
CA ILE A 342 5.86 6.22 24.92
C ILE A 342 5.82 7.04 26.21
N ARG A 343 6.69 6.74 27.18
CA ARG A 343 6.72 7.44 28.47
C ARG A 343 7.26 8.87 28.33
N TRP A 344 8.23 9.09 27.46
CA TRP A 344 8.99 10.35 27.41
C TRP A 344 8.66 11.23 26.20
N ASP A 345 8.21 10.67 25.08
CA ASP A 345 7.80 11.43 23.90
C ASP A 345 6.31 11.73 23.93
N GLY A 346 5.95 13.02 24.00
CA GLY A 346 4.55 13.46 23.99
C GLY A 346 3.82 13.24 22.66
N SER A 347 4.55 12.94 21.58
CA SER A 347 3.95 12.59 20.27
C SER A 347 3.71 11.08 20.13
N SER A 348 4.48 10.27 20.86
CA SER A 348 4.35 8.81 20.86
C SER A 348 3.33 8.36 21.89
N GLY A 349 2.58 7.29 21.63
CA GLY A 349 1.57 6.82 22.58
C GLY A 349 0.72 5.67 22.09
N GLY A 350 -0.35 5.39 22.83
CA GLY A 350 -1.35 4.38 22.49
C GLY A 350 -0.91 2.96 22.87
N VAL A 351 -0.86 2.08 21.87
CA VAL A 351 -0.65 0.63 22.03
C VAL A 351 0.60 0.20 21.28
N ILE A 352 1.32 -0.80 21.81
CA ILE A 352 2.48 -1.35 21.09
C ILE A 352 1.97 -2.39 20.10
N ARG A 353 2.21 -2.14 18.82
CA ARG A 353 2.03 -3.10 17.72
C ARG A 353 3.38 -3.70 17.40
N MET A 354 3.45 -5.02 17.34
CA MET A 354 4.69 -5.73 17.08
C MET A 354 4.42 -6.87 16.11
N VAL A 355 5.35 -7.08 15.18
CA VAL A 355 5.32 -8.20 14.25
C VAL A 355 6.64 -8.95 14.34
N VAL A 356 6.58 -10.24 14.64
CA VAL A 356 7.74 -11.13 14.70
C VAL A 356 7.83 -11.86 13.36
N LEU A 357 8.89 -11.58 12.59
CA LEU A 357 9.09 -12.14 11.25
C LEU A 357 10.07 -13.31 11.32
N THR A 358 9.59 -14.52 11.06
CA THR A 358 10.40 -15.75 11.07
C THR A 358 10.22 -16.56 9.78
N ALA A 359 11.01 -17.63 9.62
CA ALA A 359 10.81 -18.62 8.57
C ALA A 359 9.41 -19.27 8.56
N LYS A 360 8.74 -19.31 9.72
CA LYS A 360 7.38 -19.88 9.86
C LYS A 360 6.29 -18.89 9.43
N GLY A 361 6.62 -17.60 9.40
CA GLY A 361 5.72 -16.51 9.07
C GLY A 361 5.76 -15.35 10.03
N ALA A 362 4.79 -14.46 9.85
CA ALA A 362 4.62 -13.27 10.65
C ALA A 362 3.66 -13.57 11.82
N ASP A 363 4.15 -13.41 13.04
CA ASP A 363 3.32 -13.44 14.26
C ASP A 363 3.06 -12.00 14.72
N ARG A 364 1.80 -11.67 15.03
CA ARG A 364 1.36 -10.31 15.32
C ARG A 364 0.93 -10.20 16.77
N HIS A 365 1.60 -9.33 17.50
CA HIS A 365 1.34 -9.10 18.91
C HIS A 365 0.80 -7.68 19.09
N LEU A 366 -0.29 -7.56 19.86
CA LEU A 366 -0.79 -6.28 20.34
C LEU A 366 -0.65 -6.21 21.86
N TYR A 367 0.03 -5.18 22.36
CA TYR A 367 0.19 -4.94 23.80
C TYR A 367 -0.52 -3.66 24.22
N LEU A 368 -1.44 -3.80 25.18
CA LEU A 368 -2.26 -2.70 25.68
C LEU A 368 -1.67 -2.11 26.96
N PRO A 369 -1.64 -0.78 27.11
CA PRO A 369 -1.13 -0.12 28.31
C PRO A 369 -1.91 -0.52 29.58
N ASP A 370 -3.23 -0.68 29.47
CA ASP A 370 -4.14 -1.01 30.58
C ASP A 370 -3.85 -2.40 31.20
N SER A 371 -3.23 -3.29 30.43
CA SER A 371 -2.83 -4.63 30.87
C SER A 371 -1.42 -4.70 31.44
N GLY A 372 -0.73 -3.55 31.55
CA GLY A 372 0.71 -3.52 31.82
C GLY A 372 1.53 -4.08 30.66
N TYR A 373 1.03 -3.97 29.42
CA TYR A 373 1.62 -4.53 28.20
C TYR A 373 1.80 -6.06 28.26
N GLN A 374 0.76 -6.79 28.68
CA GLN A 374 0.68 -8.25 28.50
C GLN A 374 0.26 -8.59 27.05
N VAL A 375 0.73 -9.74 26.54
CA VAL A 375 0.50 -10.16 25.14
C VAL A 375 -0.99 -10.41 24.92
N ARG A 376 -1.58 -9.76 23.91
CA ARG A 376 -2.79 -10.27 23.22
C ARG A 376 -2.37 -10.72 21.83
N HIS A 377 -2.45 -12.02 21.56
CA HIS A 377 -2.33 -12.57 20.20
C HIS A 377 -3.52 -12.03 19.37
N GLN A 378 -3.26 -11.56 18.16
CA GLN A 378 -4.28 -11.03 17.23
C GLN A 378 -4.42 -11.87 15.97
#